data_AF-A0A5N8X466-F1
#
_entry.id   AF-A0A5N8X466-F1
#
_cell.length_a   1.000
_cell.length_b   1.000
_cell.length_c   1.000
_cell.angle_alpha   90.00
_cell.angle_beta   90.00
_cell.angle_gamma   90.00
#
_symmetry.space_group_name_H-M   'P 1'
#
loop_
_entity.id
_entity.type
_entity.pdbx_description
1 polymer ?
#
loop_
_entity_poly.entity_id
_entity_poly.type
_entity_poly.pdbx_seq_one_letter_code
_entity_poly.pdbx_strand_id
1 'polypeptide(L)'
;MGAEAEPPEPKAVQPWHEPRLLPWTSPEGKPSYLITDDCGGRVSRLADTAEDIQSGMGAQLLVHAHDILPHAPQGELRFLAERLTEALRDALRIAESRGQRRRPAGRSAL
;
A
#
# COMPACT_ATOMS: atom_id res chain seq x y z
N MET A 1 27.59 44.77 28.91
CA MET A 1 27.54 44.23 27.54
C MET A 1 27.47 42.71 27.65
N GLY A 2 26.30 42.16 27.96
CA GLY A 2 26.05 40.72 27.94
C GLY A 2 24.98 40.50 26.89
N ALA A 3 25.34 39.89 25.76
CA ALA A 3 24.38 39.52 24.74
C ALA A 3 23.52 38.38 25.31
N GLU A 4 22.28 38.72 25.64
CA GLU A 4 21.26 37.74 25.99
C GLU A 4 20.99 36.93 24.71
N ALA A 5 21.42 35.67 24.71
CA ALA A 5 21.22 34.77 23.59
C ALA A 5 19.72 34.53 23.43
N GLU A 6 19.17 35.00 22.32
CA GLU A 6 17.79 34.77 21.92
C GLU A 6 17.51 33.25 21.91
N PRO A 7 16.44 32.78 22.57
CA PRO A 7 16.12 31.36 22.62
C PRO A 7 15.87 30.86 21.19
N PRO A 8 16.36 29.66 20.81
CA PRO A 8 16.21 29.16 19.45
C PRO A 8 14.71 29.04 19.13
N GLU A 9 14.31 29.65 18.02
CA GLU A 9 12.93 29.57 17.53
C GLU A 9 12.47 28.10 17.49
N PRO A 10 11.22 27.81 17.91
CA PRO A 10 10.70 26.46 17.84
C PRO A 10 10.69 26.03 16.37
N LYS A 11 11.54 25.04 16.03
CA LYS A 11 11.53 24.42 14.70
C LYS A 11 10.09 24.01 14.40
N ALA A 12 9.50 24.62 13.38
CA ALA A 12 8.14 24.32 12.94
C ALA A 12 7.98 22.80 12.89
N VAL A 13 7.07 22.27 13.71
CA VAL A 13 6.71 20.86 13.67
C VAL A 13 6.12 20.64 12.30
N GLN A 14 6.91 20.03 11.41
CA GLN A 14 6.48 19.75 10.05
C GLN A 14 5.15 18.98 10.13
N PRO A 15 4.15 19.34 9.33
CA PRO A 15 2.87 18.65 9.36
C PRO A 15 3.11 17.18 9.03
N TRP A 16 2.86 16.29 9.99
CA TRP A 16 2.94 14.86 9.78
C TRP A 16 2.04 14.50 8.60
N HIS A 17 2.61 13.90 7.54
CA HIS A 17 1.81 13.36 6.46
C HIS A 17 1.03 12.15 6.96
N GLU A 18 -0.19 11.98 6.44
CA GLU A 18 -1.00 10.78 6.72
C GLU A 18 -0.18 9.52 6.39
N PRO A 19 -0.18 8.50 7.28
CA PRO A 19 0.60 7.29 7.07
C PRO A 19 0.14 6.55 5.81
N ARG A 20 1.08 6.24 4.90
CA ARG A 20 0.81 5.45 3.69
C ARG A 20 0.75 3.97 4.05
N LEU A 21 -0.36 3.31 3.78
CA LEU A 21 -0.44 1.85 3.79
C LEU A 21 0.46 1.24 2.71
N LEU A 22 1.30 0.26 3.07
CA LEU A 22 2.19 -0.45 2.14
C LEU A 22 1.50 -1.69 1.55
N PRO A 23 1.86 -2.10 0.31
CA PRO A 23 1.25 -3.25 -0.37
C PRO A 23 1.79 -4.60 0.15
N TRP A 24 2.60 -4.61 1.20
CA TRP A 24 3.08 -5.81 1.88
C TRP A 24 2.77 -5.75 3.37
N THR A 25 2.65 -6.92 3.99
CA THR A 25 2.49 -7.06 5.43
C THR A 25 3.85 -7.18 6.13
N SER A 26 3.85 -7.01 7.44
CA SER A 26 4.98 -7.44 8.27
C SER A 26 5.11 -8.96 8.22
N PRO A 27 6.25 -9.54 8.68
CA PRO A 27 6.41 -10.98 8.81
C PRO A 27 5.31 -11.66 9.65
N GLU A 28 4.73 -10.92 10.60
CA GLU A 28 3.62 -11.36 11.46
C GLU A 28 2.24 -11.21 10.79
N GLY A 29 2.20 -10.82 9.52
CA GLY A 29 0.96 -10.66 8.76
C GLY A 29 0.19 -9.36 9.05
N LYS A 30 0.79 -8.41 9.79
CA LYS A 30 0.12 -7.15 10.13
C LYS A 30 0.26 -6.11 9.01
N PRO A 31 -0.71 -5.20 8.82
CA PRO A 31 -0.57 -4.08 7.90
C PRO A 31 0.67 -3.24 8.24
N SER A 32 1.44 -2.86 7.21
CA SER A 32 2.63 -2.02 7.36
C SER A 32 2.35 -0.61 6.85
N TYR A 33 2.82 0.40 7.58
CA TYR A 33 2.63 1.82 7.24
C TYR A 33 3.96 2.54 7.07
N LEU A 34 4.01 3.48 6.14
CA LEU A 34 5.13 4.40 5.93
C LEU A 34 4.71 5.81 6.32
N ILE A 35 5.44 6.40 7.28
CA ILE A 35 5.35 7.82 7.62
C ILE A 35 6.61 8.48 7.07
N THR A 36 6.45 9.47 6.19
CA THR A 36 7.58 10.19 5.59
C THR A 36 7.18 11.64 5.34
N ASP A 37 8.16 12.52 5.46
CA ASP A 37 8.12 13.95 5.13
C ASP A 37 8.11 14.24 3.62
N ASP A 38 8.38 13.24 2.77
CA ASP A 38 8.45 13.40 1.31
C ASP A 38 7.56 12.38 0.56
N CYS A 39 6.63 12.88 -0.25
CA CYS A 39 5.82 12.12 -1.19
C CYS A 39 6.66 11.66 -2.41
N GLY A 40 7.64 10.78 -2.17
CA GLY A 40 8.54 10.35 -3.24
C GLY A 40 9.75 9.52 -2.82
N GLY A 41 9.93 9.28 -1.51
CA GLY A 41 11.08 8.56 -0.97
C GLY A 41 11.27 7.13 -1.50
N ARG A 42 12.44 6.54 -1.24
CA ARG A 42 12.84 5.21 -1.75
C ARG A 42 11.81 4.11 -1.45
N VAL A 43 11.24 4.10 -0.24
CA VAL A 43 10.22 3.12 0.17
C VAL A 43 8.90 3.37 -0.55
N SER A 44 8.54 4.64 -0.80
CA SER A 44 7.36 5.02 -1.59
C SER A 44 7.43 4.44 -3.00
N ARG A 45 8.59 4.59 -3.67
CA ARG A 45 8.81 4.01 -5.01
C ARG A 45 8.82 2.49 -5.01
N LEU A 46 9.38 1.87 -3.97
CA LEU A 46 9.32 0.41 -3.80
C LEU A 46 7.87 -0.06 -3.64
N ALA A 47 7.05 0.69 -2.90
CA ALA A 47 5.62 0.43 -2.78
C ALA A 47 4.93 0.53 -4.14
N ASP A 48 5.20 1.57 -4.93
CA ASP A 48 4.62 1.71 -6.26
C ASP A 48 4.99 0.53 -7.18
N THR A 49 6.27 0.13 -7.20
CA THR A 49 6.73 -1.05 -7.96
C THR A 49 6.05 -2.34 -7.49
N ALA A 50 5.91 -2.54 -6.18
CA ALA A 50 5.23 -3.71 -5.65
C ALA A 50 3.73 -3.72 -6.00
N GLU A 51 3.05 -2.57 -5.92
CA GLU A 51 1.65 -2.42 -6.36
C GLU A 51 1.49 -2.84 -7.84
N ASP A 52 2.41 -2.41 -8.71
CA ASP A 52 2.36 -2.73 -10.14
C ASP A 52 2.65 -4.20 -10.43
N ILE A 53 3.65 -4.79 -9.76
CA ILE A 53 3.96 -6.22 -9.88
C ILE A 53 2.77 -7.08 -9.42
N GLN A 54 2.21 -6.80 -8.23
CA GLN A 54 1.06 -7.54 -7.70
C GLN A 54 -0.16 -7.43 -8.62
N SER A 55 -0.45 -6.22 -9.13
CA SER A 55 -1.55 -6.00 -10.07
C SER A 55 -1.34 -6.76 -11.39
N GLY A 56 -0.12 -6.75 -11.92
CA GLY A 56 0.24 -7.49 -13.13
C GLY A 56 0.11 -9.00 -12.97
N MET A 57 0.59 -9.55 -11.85
CA MET A 57 0.42 -10.98 -11.52
C MET A 57 -1.05 -11.35 -11.39
N GLY A 58 -1.87 -10.51 -10.75
CA GLY A 58 -3.31 -10.71 -10.64
C GLY A 58 -4.00 -10.74 -12.02
N ALA A 59 -3.61 -9.83 -12.92
CA ALA A 59 -4.13 -9.81 -14.29
C ALA A 59 -3.77 -11.09 -15.07
N GLN A 60 -2.51 -11.56 -14.96
CA GLN A 60 -2.08 -12.82 -15.58
C GLN A 60 -2.83 -14.02 -15.02
N LEU A 61 -3.03 -14.07 -13.70
CA LEU A 61 -3.79 -15.12 -13.03
C LEU A 61 -5.24 -15.17 -13.51
N LEU A 62 -5.88 -14.01 -13.69
CA LEU A 62 -7.26 -13.95 -14.20
C LEU A 62 -7.38 -14.49 -15.63
N VAL A 63 -6.42 -14.18 -16.51
CA VAL A 63 -6.37 -14.76 -17.86
C VAL A 63 -6.25 -16.29 -17.76
N HIS A 64 -5.30 -16.78 -16.97
CA HIS A 64 -5.12 -18.21 -16.80
C HIS A 64 -6.36 -18.90 -16.20
N ALA A 65 -6.99 -18.28 -15.19
CA ALA A 65 -8.22 -18.79 -14.58
C ALA A 65 -9.35 -18.93 -15.61
N HIS A 66 -9.52 -17.95 -16.48
CA HIS A 66 -10.53 -17.99 -17.53
C HIS A 66 -10.34 -19.18 -18.48
N ASP A 67 -9.08 -19.50 -18.81
CA ASP A 67 -8.77 -20.60 -19.72
C ASP A 67 -8.99 -21.97 -19.08
N ILE A 68 -8.69 -22.14 -17.79
CA ILE A 68 -8.74 -23.46 -17.13
C ILE A 68 -10.10 -23.79 -16.51
N LEU A 69 -10.86 -22.78 -16.04
CA LEU A 69 -12.13 -23.00 -15.33
C LEU A 69 -13.13 -23.92 -16.05
N PRO A 70 -13.29 -23.88 -17.39
CA PRO A 70 -14.22 -24.76 -18.09
C PRO A 70 -13.89 -26.26 -17.98
N HIS A 71 -12.62 -26.60 -17.72
CA HIS A 71 -12.11 -27.97 -17.79
C HIS A 71 -11.26 -28.37 -16.57
N ALA A 72 -11.26 -27.53 -15.54
CA ALA A 72 -10.39 -27.68 -14.38
C ALA A 72 -10.73 -28.95 -13.59
N PRO A 73 -9.74 -29.83 -13.33
CA PRO A 73 -9.89 -30.93 -12.38
C PRO A 73 -10.25 -30.42 -10.99
N GLN A 74 -11.00 -31.20 -10.22
CA GLN A 74 -11.44 -30.80 -8.87
C GLN A 74 -10.27 -30.42 -7.93
N GLY A 75 -9.11 -31.05 -8.09
CA GLY A 75 -7.90 -30.71 -7.34
C GLY A 75 -7.32 -29.34 -7.67
N GLU A 76 -7.44 -28.90 -8.92
CA GLU A 76 -6.91 -27.61 -9.39
C GLU A 76 -7.84 -26.46 -9.04
N LEU A 77 -9.16 -26.71 -8.94
CA LEU A 77 -10.14 -25.68 -8.54
C LEU A 77 -9.85 -25.09 -7.16
N ARG A 78 -9.44 -25.92 -6.18
CA ARG A 78 -9.08 -25.44 -4.84
C ARG A 78 -7.86 -24.53 -4.90
N PHE A 79 -6.80 -24.96 -5.59
CA PHE A 79 -5.59 -24.17 -5.74
C PHE A 79 -5.87 -22.84 -6.47
N LEU A 80 -6.65 -22.89 -7.56
CA LEU A 80 -7.04 -21.70 -8.30
C LEU A 80 -7.83 -20.72 -7.42
N ALA A 81 -8.80 -21.21 -6.66
CA ALA A 81 -9.58 -20.39 -5.74
C ALA A 81 -8.70 -19.74 -4.65
N GLU A 82 -7.71 -20.46 -4.11
CA GLU A 82 -6.73 -19.90 -3.17
C GLU A 82 -5.91 -18.78 -3.82
N ARG A 83 -5.35 -19.01 -5.02
CA ARG A 83 -4.58 -17.99 -5.74
C ARG A 83 -5.42 -16.76 -6.07
N LEU A 84 -6.66 -16.95 -6.52
CA LEU A 84 -7.59 -15.84 -6.82
C LEU A 84 -7.95 -15.04 -5.57
N THR A 85 -8.13 -15.73 -4.42
CA THR A 85 -8.39 -15.08 -3.14
C THR A 85 -7.20 -14.25 -2.67
N GLU A 86 -5.98 -14.74 -2.85
CA GLU A 86 -4.75 -13.98 -2.58
C GLU A 86 -4.65 -12.74 -3.47
N ALA A 87 -4.79 -12.90 -4.79
CA ALA A 87 -4.73 -11.79 -5.73
C ALA A 87 -5.82 -10.72 -5.46
N LEU A 88 -7.03 -11.14 -5.06
CA LEU A 88 -8.10 -10.22 -4.67
C LEU A 88 -7.75 -9.45 -3.39
N ARG A 89 -7.16 -10.12 -2.39
CA ARG A 89 -6.71 -9.47 -1.15
C ARG A 89 -5.66 -8.39 -1.45
N ASP A 90 -4.72 -8.69 -2.34
CA ASP A 90 -3.68 -7.75 -2.76
C ASP A 90 -4.30 -6.56 -3.50
N ALA A 91 -5.22 -6.81 -4.45
CA ALA A 91 -5.93 -5.76 -5.18
C ALA A 91 -6.71 -4.81 -4.25
N LEU A 92 -7.42 -5.35 -3.23
CA LEU A 92 -8.13 -4.54 -2.26
C LEU A 92 -7.18 -3.66 -1.42
N ARG A 93 -6.04 -4.21 -1.00
CA ARG A 93 -5.02 -3.45 -0.26
C ARG A 93 -4.42 -2.32 -1.11
N ILE A 94 -4.12 -2.60 -2.38
CA ILE A 94 -3.62 -1.60 -3.32
C ILE A 94 -4.66 -0.49 -3.53
N ALA A 95 -5.93 -0.85 -3.70
CA ALA A 95 -7.02 0.10 -3.85
C ALA A 95 -7.19 0.98 -2.61
N GLU A 96 -7.12 0.41 -1.41
CA GLU A 96 -7.18 1.15 -0.14
C GLU A 96 -6.01 2.13 -0.02
N SER A 97 -4.78 1.66 -0.25
CA SER A 97 -3.58 2.49 -0.20
C SER A 97 -3.66 3.66 -1.20
N ARG A 98 -4.08 3.40 -2.45
CA ARG A 98 -4.28 4.44 -3.46
C ARG A 98 -5.41 5.40 -3.10
N GLY A 99 -6.48 4.90 -2.49
CA GLY A 99 -7.62 5.70 -2.03
C GLY A 99 -7.25 6.69 -0.92
N GLN A 100 -6.46 6.25 0.06
CA GLN A 100 -5.95 7.10 1.12
C GLN A 100 -5.08 8.23 0.56
N ARG A 101 -4.19 7.92 -0.41
CA ARG A 101 -3.34 8.94 -1.07
C ARG A 101 -4.10 9.96 -1.92
N ARG A 102 -5.32 9.64 -2.34
CA ARG A 102 -6.19 10.53 -3.14
C ARG A 102 -7.14 11.37 -2.30
N ARG A 103 -7.30 11.07 -1.01
CA ARG A 103 -8.12 11.87 -0.10
C ARG A 103 -7.39 13.20 0.13
N PRO A 104 -8.02 14.37 -0.09
CA PRO A 104 -7.39 15.64 0.24
C PRO A 104 -7.08 15.65 1.75
N ALA A 105 -5.84 15.97 2.09
CA ALA A 105 -5.41 16.18 3.48
C ALA A 105 -6.27 17.31 4.06
N GLY A 106 -7.30 16.94 4.81
CA GLY A 106 -8.36 17.88 5.21
C GLY A 106 -9.76 17.40 4.85
N ARG A 107 -10.17 16.24 5.36
CA ARG A 107 -11.57 15.97 5.75
C ARG A 107 -11.59 14.81 6.76
N SER A 108 -11.15 15.16 7.97
CA SER A 108 -11.69 14.54 9.17
C SER A 108 -13.05 15.19 9.42
N ALA A 109 -14.11 14.48 9.06
CA ALA A 109 -15.52 14.73 9.39
C ALA A 109 -16.18 13.36 9.20
N LEU A 110 -16.81 12.73 10.18
CA LEU A 110 -17.52 13.19 11.38
C LEU A 110 -17.26 12.23 12.55
#